data_AF-A0A4S1G076-F1
#
_entry.id   AF-A0A4S1G076-F1
#
_cell.length_a   1.000
_cell.length_b   1.000
_cell.length_c   1.000
_cell.angle_alpha   90.00
_cell.angle_beta   90.00
_cell.angle_gamma   90.00
#
_symmetry.space_group_name_H-M   'P 1'
#
loop_
_entity.id
_entity.type
_entity.pdbx_description
1 polymer ?
#
loop_
_entity_poly.entity_id
_entity_poly.type
_entity_poly.pdbx_seq_one_letter_code
_entity_poly.pdbx_strand_id
1 'polypeptide(L)'
;FEFQVEDLSGRGSAALNDVTQALLAEARKQPELNPQQLFSSFSTSTPQFNYDLDRSKAKLLGLNLPDVFNTLQIYLGSLYVNDFNLFGRTFRVTIQADKDARADATDIS
;
A
#
# COMPACT_ATOMS: atom_id res chain seq x y z
N PHE A 1 -18.57 -18.37 12.82
CA PHE A 1 -17.77 -19.12 11.84
C PHE A 1 -17.02 -18.12 10.98
N GLU A 2 -15.96 -18.55 10.28
CA GLU A 2 -15.18 -17.70 9.37
C GLU A 2 -15.24 -18.30 7.97
N PHE A 3 -15.29 -17.43 6.96
CA PHE A 3 -15.24 -17.81 5.56
C PHE A 3 -14.08 -17.08 4.89
N GLN A 4 -13.42 -17.77 3.96
CA GLN A 4 -12.35 -17.19 3.14
C GLN A 4 -12.77 -17.24 1.68
N VAL A 5 -12.68 -16.10 1.00
CA VAL A 5 -12.89 -15.99 -0.43
C VAL A 5 -11.52 -15.94 -1.08
N GLU A 6 -11.24 -16.90 -1.97
CA GLU A 6 -9.95 -17.03 -2.64
C GLU A 6 -10.14 -16.89 -4.16
N ASP A 7 -9.25 -16.11 -4.80
CA ASP A 7 -9.17 -16.00 -6.24
C ASP A 7 -8.08 -16.94 -6.78
N LEU A 8 -8.49 -18.12 -7.24
CA LEU A 8 -7.60 -19.13 -7.82
C LEU A 8 -7.14 -18.82 -9.25
N SER A 9 -7.74 -17.80 -9.87
CA SER A 9 -7.54 -17.45 -11.28
C SER A 9 -6.75 -16.17 -11.51
N GLY A 10 -6.39 -15.45 -10.44
CA GLY A 10 -5.60 -14.22 -10.51
C GLY A 10 -6.33 -13.06 -11.21
N ARG A 11 -7.65 -12.97 -11.07
CA ARG A 11 -8.50 -11.88 -11.58
C ARG A 11 -8.27 -10.55 -10.89
N GLY A 12 -7.64 -10.55 -9.73
CA GLY A 12 -7.17 -9.36 -9.04
C GLY A 12 -8.12 -8.83 -7.97
N SER A 13 -7.63 -7.84 -7.23
CA SER A 13 -8.26 -7.37 -5.98
C SER A 13 -9.67 -6.79 -6.18
N ALA A 14 -9.90 -6.06 -7.27
CA ALA A 14 -11.21 -5.49 -7.58
C ALA A 14 -12.28 -6.57 -7.78
N ALA A 15 -11.98 -7.59 -8.60
CA ALA A 15 -12.88 -8.71 -8.83
C ALA A 15 -13.14 -9.52 -7.55
N LEU A 16 -12.10 -9.72 -6.73
CA LEU A 16 -12.25 -10.36 -5.42
C LEU A 16 -13.15 -9.55 -4.47
N ASN A 17 -13.02 -8.23 -4.48
CA ASN A 17 -13.87 -7.34 -3.67
C ASN A 17 -15.33 -7.45 -4.10
N ASP A 18 -15.60 -7.38 -5.40
CA ASP A 18 -16.97 -7.48 -5.95
C ASP A 18 -17.64 -8.79 -5.55
N VAL A 19 -16.92 -9.92 -5.66
CA VAL A 19 -17.44 -11.24 -5.25
C VAL A 19 -17.65 -11.31 -3.74
N THR A 20 -16.74 -10.75 -2.94
CA THR A 20 -16.88 -10.69 -1.47
C THR A 20 -18.11 -9.88 -1.06
N GLN A 21 -18.34 -8.74 -1.70
CA GLN A 21 -19.51 -7.91 -1.42
C GLN A 21 -20.81 -8.59 -1.87
N ALA A 22 -20.80 -9.27 -3.02
CA ALA A 22 -21.94 -10.07 -3.48
C ALA A 22 -22.28 -11.21 -2.50
N LEU A 23 -21.27 -11.91 -1.99
CA LEU A 23 -21.45 -12.95 -0.98
C LEU A 23 -22.07 -12.40 0.30
N LEU A 24 -21.58 -11.26 0.80
CA LEU A 24 -22.12 -10.59 1.99
C LEU A 24 -23.56 -10.11 1.75
N ALA A 25 -23.87 -9.61 0.55
CA ALA A 25 -25.22 -9.18 0.18
C ALA A 25 -26.22 -10.35 0.18
N GLU A 26 -25.85 -11.52 -0.34
CA GLU A 26 -26.70 -12.72 -0.27
C GLU A 26 -26.82 -13.27 1.15
N ALA A 27 -25.72 -13.29 1.92
CA ALA A 27 -25.73 -13.74 3.32
C ALA A 27 -26.69 -12.90 4.19
N ARG A 28 -26.77 -11.59 3.96
CA ARG A 28 -27.69 -10.69 4.69
C ARG A 28 -29.17 -10.98 4.45
N LYS A 29 -29.53 -11.72 3.39
CA LYS A 29 -30.92 -12.14 3.13
C LYS A 29 -31.32 -13.35 3.97
N GLN A 30 -30.37 -14.05 4.59
CA GLN A 30 -30.64 -15.25 5.38
C GLN A 30 -31.01 -14.86 6.81
N PRO A 31 -32.24 -15.13 7.27
CA PRO A 31 -32.72 -14.72 8.60
C PRO A 31 -32.01 -15.44 9.75
N GLU A 32 -31.35 -16.57 9.47
CA GLU A 32 -30.58 -17.35 10.44
C GLU A 32 -29.22 -16.72 10.77
N LEU A 33 -28.76 -15.76 9.96
CA LEU A 33 -27.46 -15.12 10.12
C LEU A 33 -27.60 -13.77 10.82
N ASN A 34 -26.78 -13.52 11.85
CA ASN A 34 -26.74 -12.23 12.50
C ASN A 34 -26.09 -11.17 11.58
N PRO A 35 -26.82 -10.13 11.13
CA PRO A 35 -26.30 -9.14 10.19
C PRO A 35 -25.10 -8.35 10.72
N GLN A 36 -24.99 -8.20 12.04
CA GLN A 36 -23.90 -7.46 12.69
C GLN A 36 -22.56 -8.19 12.62
N GLN A 37 -22.58 -9.50 12.33
CA GLN A 37 -21.39 -10.34 12.20
C GLN A 37 -21.02 -10.61 10.73
N LEU A 38 -21.76 -10.05 9.76
CA LEU A 38 -21.51 -10.19 8.32
C LEU A 38 -20.70 -9.00 7.78
N PHE A 39 -19.37 -9.06 7.99
CA PHE A 39 -18.42 -8.07 7.51
C PHE A 39 -17.15 -8.70 6.96
N SER A 40 -16.39 -7.92 6.18
CA SER A 40 -15.03 -8.23 5.74
C SER A 40 -14.13 -7.03 6.00
N SER A 41 -12.89 -7.26 6.40
CA SER A 41 -11.86 -6.22 6.52
C SER A 41 -11.19 -5.89 5.18
N PHE A 42 -11.47 -6.68 4.13
CA PHE A 42 -10.93 -6.46 2.79
C PHE A 42 -11.64 -5.27 2.12
N SER A 43 -10.86 -4.31 1.62
CA SER A 43 -11.34 -3.20 0.81
C SER A 43 -10.31 -2.84 -0.26
N THR A 44 -10.80 -2.49 -1.44
CA THR A 44 -10.01 -1.96 -2.56
C THR A 44 -10.17 -0.46 -2.75
N SER A 45 -10.90 0.22 -1.87
CA SER A 45 -11.20 1.66 -2.01
C SER A 45 -10.07 2.57 -1.53
N THR A 46 -9.00 2.02 -0.96
CA THR A 46 -7.84 2.81 -0.53
C THR A 46 -7.15 3.39 -1.77
N PRO A 47 -7.06 4.73 -1.91
CA PRO A 47 -6.38 5.35 -3.04
C PRO A 47 -4.92 4.89 -3.11
N GLN A 48 -4.47 4.54 -4.31
CA GLN A 48 -3.10 4.17 -4.59
C GLN A 48 -2.54 5.11 -5.66
N PHE A 49 -1.29 5.53 -5.49
CA PHE A 49 -0.56 6.29 -6.50
C PHE A 49 0.33 5.34 -7.29
N ASN A 50 0.10 5.26 -8.60
CA ASN A 50 0.94 4.50 -9.51
C ASN A 50 1.93 5.44 -10.20
N TYR A 51 3.23 5.24 -9.95
CA TYR A 51 4.30 5.95 -10.64
C TYR A 51 4.89 5.07 -11.73
N ASP A 52 4.81 5.53 -12.98
CA ASP A 52 5.50 4.90 -14.11
C ASP A 52 6.78 5.67 -14.43
N LEU A 53 7.92 5.01 -14.22
CA LEU A 53 9.23 5.59 -14.47
C LEU A 53 9.64 5.34 -15.93
N ASP A 54 9.79 6.40 -16.71
CA ASP A 54 10.40 6.33 -18.04
C ASP A 54 11.90 6.00 -17.92
N ARG A 55 12.19 4.71 -17.99
CA ARG A 55 13.56 4.17 -17.90
C ARG A 55 14.44 4.61 -19.05
N SER A 56 13.86 4.85 -20.23
CA SER A 56 14.60 5.27 -21.42
C SER A 56 15.06 6.72 -21.26
N LYS A 57 14.16 7.60 -20.83
CA LYS A 57 14.48 8.99 -20.51
C LYS A 57 15.47 9.10 -19.36
N ALA A 58 15.30 8.33 -18.28
CA ALA A 58 16.25 8.32 -17.16
C ALA A 58 17.67 7.95 -17.62
N LYS A 59 17.81 6.91 -18.45
CA LYS A 59 19.11 6.52 -19.02
C LYS A 59 19.70 7.58 -19.94
N LEU A 60 18.87 8.22 -20.78
CA LEU A 60 19.30 9.31 -21.66
C LEU A 60 19.84 10.52 -20.87
N LEU A 61 19.25 10.79 -19.70
CA LEU A 61 19.68 11.83 -18.78
C LEU A 61 20.87 11.41 -17.90
N GLY A 62 21.40 10.19 -18.07
CA GLY A 62 22.50 9.65 -17.26
C GLY A 62 22.12 9.32 -15.82
N LEU A 63 20.82 9.22 -15.51
CA LEU A 63 20.33 8.89 -14.17
C LEU A 63 20.44 7.38 -13.94
N ASN A 64 20.99 7.03 -12.78
CA ASN A 64 21.04 5.67 -12.32
C ASN A 64 19.68 5.28 -11.70
N LEU A 65 19.02 4.26 -12.25
CA LEU A 65 17.66 3.87 -11.84
C LEU A 65 17.53 3.53 -10.34
N PRO A 66 18.46 2.79 -9.71
CA PRO A 66 18.45 2.58 -8.25
C PRO A 66 18.40 3.88 -7.44
N ASP A 67 19.10 4.93 -7.88
CA ASP A 67 19.11 6.20 -7.17
C ASP A 67 17.74 6.89 -7.26
N VAL A 68 17.08 6.82 -8.43
CA VAL A 68 15.71 7.30 -8.60
C VAL A 68 14.73 6.58 -7.65
N PHE A 69 14.82 5.25 -7.57
CA PHE A 69 13.95 4.47 -6.66
C PHE A 69 14.24 4.73 -5.18
N ASN A 70 15.52 4.88 -4.80
CA ASN A 70 15.91 5.23 -3.44
C ASN A 70 15.38 6.62 -3.05
N THR A 71 15.48 7.61 -3.94
CA THR A 71 14.92 8.95 -3.71
C THR A 71 13.42 8.88 -3.52
N LEU A 72 12.70 8.16 -4.40
CA LEU A 72 11.25 7.96 -4.25
C LEU A 72 10.89 7.32 -2.91
N GLN A 73 11.63 6.29 -2.48
CA GLN A 73 11.40 5.62 -1.19
C GLN A 73 11.58 6.57 0.01
N ILE A 74 12.59 7.45 -0.03
CA ILE A 74 12.85 8.44 1.02
C ILE A 74 11.75 9.51 1.07
N TYR A 75 11.26 9.95 -0.10
CA TYR A 75 10.25 11.01 -0.19
C TYR A 75 8.83 10.53 0.13
N LEU A 76 8.42 9.40 -0.45
CA LEU A 76 7.08 8.83 -0.25
C LEU A 76 6.91 8.08 1.07
N GLY A 77 8.02 7.65 1.68
CA GLY A 77 8.00 6.80 2.86
C GLY A 77 9.01 7.27 3.88
N SER A 78 9.81 6.33 4.37
CA SER A 78 11.01 6.55 5.16
C SER A 78 12.00 5.44 4.84
N LEU A 79 13.29 5.73 4.98
CA LEU A 79 14.37 4.79 4.78
C LEU A 79 15.05 4.53 6.12
N TYR A 80 15.00 3.29 6.59
CA TYR A 80 15.83 2.85 7.70
C TYR A 80 17.30 2.87 7.27
N VAL A 81 18.16 3.48 8.09
CA VAL A 81 19.59 3.55 7.82
C VAL A 81 20.35 2.59 8.72
N ASN A 82 20.18 2.75 10.03
CA ASN A 82 20.88 1.97 11.04
C ASN A 82 20.24 2.17 12.42
N ASP A 83 20.84 1.54 13.42
CA ASP A 83 20.55 1.76 14.83
C ASP A 83 21.73 2.47 15.51
N PHE A 84 21.43 3.42 16.39
CA PHE A 84 22.41 4.16 17.20
C PHE A 84 22.18 3.92 18.69
N ASN A 85 23.25 3.74 19.46
CA ASN A 85 23.13 3.54 20.91
C ASN A 85 23.38 4.85 21.67
N LEU A 86 22.43 5.22 22.53
CA LEU A 86 22.55 6.36 23.43
C LEU A 86 22.11 5.94 24.83
N PHE A 87 22.97 6.17 25.83
CA PHE A 87 22.72 5.80 27.23
C PHE A 87 22.35 4.32 27.44
N GLY A 88 22.96 3.42 26.66
CA GLY A 88 22.69 1.97 26.73
C GLY A 88 21.38 1.54 26.08
N ARG A 89 20.63 2.46 25.44
CA ARG A 89 19.42 2.17 24.68
C ARG A 89 19.71 2.27 23.19
N THR A 90 19.19 1.31 22.43
CA THR A 90 19.29 1.30 20.96
C THR A 90 18.12 2.06 20.36
N PHE A 91 18.41 3.06 19.53
CA PHE A 91 17.44 3.89 18.82
C PHE A 91 17.55 3.66 17.32
N ARG A 92 16.40 3.56 16.65
CA ARG A 92 16.32 3.43 15.21
C ARG A 92 16.53 4.78 14.52
N VAL A 93 17.41 4.82 13.52
CA VAL A 93 17.64 5.98 12.66
C VAL A 93 16.94 5.78 11.32
N THR A 94 16.08 6.73 10.97
CA THR A 94 15.34 6.77 9.71
C THR A 94 15.56 8.10 9.01
N ILE A 95 15.81 8.06 7.70
CA ILE A 95 15.77 9.25 6.83
C ILE A 95 14.36 9.35 6.25
N GLN A 96 13.82 10.55 6.22
CA GLN A 96 12.49 10.84 5.73
C GLN A 96 12.47 12.23 5.12
N ALA A 97 11.71 12.43 4.04
CA ALA A 97 11.41 13.79 3.60
C ALA A 97 10.66 14.58 4.69
N ASP A 98 10.87 15.89 4.68
CA ASP A 98 10.14 16.81 5.55
C ASP A 98 8.65 16.75 5.24
N LYS A 99 7.81 17.05 6.24
CA LYS A 99 6.36 16.86 6.17
C LYS A 99 5.74 17.56 4.96
N ASP A 100 6.19 18.78 4.67
CA ASP A 100 5.63 19.62 3.60
C ASP A 100 6.12 19.20 2.21
N ALA A 101 7.11 18.30 2.12
CA ALA A 101 7.64 17.78 0.85
C ALA A 101 7.09 16.38 0.51
N ARG A 102 6.06 15.92 1.23
CA ARG A 102 5.41 14.62 1.05
C ARG A 102 3.93 14.64 1.42
N ALA A 103 3.34 15.83 1.50
CA ALA A 103 1.96 16.00 1.95
C ALA A 103 0.99 15.65 0.82
N ASP A 104 1.37 15.96 -0.41
CA ASP A 104 0.56 15.77 -1.60
C ASP A 104 1.28 14.91 -2.63
N ALA A 105 0.51 14.16 -3.42
CA ALA A 105 1.07 13.33 -4.49
C ALA A 105 1.76 14.16 -5.59
N THR A 106 1.48 15.46 -5.67
CA THR A 106 2.17 16.39 -6.57
C THR A 106 3.58 16.76 -6.07
N ASP A 107 3.98 16.38 -4.86
CA ASP A 107 5.31 16.71 -4.33
C ASP A 107 6.43 15.89 -5.01
N ILE A 108 6.06 14.90 -5.82
CA ILE A 108 6.98 13.97 -6.51
C ILE A 108 6.95 14.16 -8.04
N SER A 109 6.19 15.16 -8.54
CA SER A 109 6.05 15.45 -9.98
C SER A 109 7.06 16.45 -10.53
#